data_AF-A0A5J4X5U9-F1
#
_entry.id   AF-A0A5J4X5U9-F1
#
_cell.length_a   1.000
_cell.length_b   1.000
_cell.length_c   1.000
_cell.angle_alpha   90.00
_cell.angle_beta   90.00
_cell.angle_gamma   90.00
#
_symmetry.space_group_name_H-M   'P 1'
#
loop_
_entity.id
_entity.type
_entity.pdbx_description
1 polymer ?
#
loop_
_entity_poly.entity_id
_entity_poly.type
_entity_poly.pdbx_seq_one_letter_code
_entity_poly.pdbx_strand_id
1 'polypeptide(L)'
;MNLALIDKFLEDAINKDDIKTVNFVELLVFALGTKPKSTLERIKKASFQSESVCSRVWADGDRAYKCTTCQIDSTSALCEDCFEIDLHKNHDYTLIETGGGTCDCGKACSWNVNSFCRHHARNAKQCDPLSSLKPASLKN
;
A
#
# COMPACT_ATOMS: atom_id res chain seq x y z
N MET A 1 30.41 21.80 11.84
CA MET A 1 30.21 20.39 12.27
C MET A 1 30.88 19.53 11.19
N ASN A 2 31.88 18.73 11.56
CA ASN A 2 32.73 18.02 10.60
C ASN A 2 32.00 16.78 10.06
N LEU A 3 31.79 16.70 8.75
CA LEU A 3 31.08 15.59 8.08
C LEU A 3 31.72 14.24 8.42
N ALA A 4 33.04 14.17 8.51
CA ALA A 4 33.77 12.94 8.87
C ALA A 4 33.47 12.44 10.31
N LEU A 5 33.05 13.34 11.20
CA LEU A 5 32.69 12.97 12.57
C LEU A 5 31.27 12.40 12.64
N ILE A 6 30.37 12.86 11.77
CA ILE A 6 29.00 12.37 11.64
C ILE A 6 29.04 10.97 11.00
N ASP A 7 29.82 10.80 9.94
CA ASP A 7 29.94 9.52 9.23
C ASP A 7 30.46 8.41 10.15
N LYS A 8 31.53 8.69 10.91
CA LYS A 8 32.07 7.74 11.89
C LYS A 8 31.05 7.38 12.99
N PHE A 9 30.28 8.35 13.47
CA PHE A 9 29.26 8.12 14.49
C PHE A 9 28.08 7.29 13.94
N LEU A 10 27.70 7.50 12.68
CA LEU A 10 26.66 6.72 12.01
C LEU A 10 27.11 5.28 11.75
N GLU A 11 28.36 5.07 11.31
CA GLU A 11 28.93 3.72 11.14
C GLU A 11 29.03 2.96 12.46
N ASP A 12 29.46 3.62 13.53
CA ASP A 12 29.55 3.04 14.88
C ASP A 12 28.16 2.69 15.47
N ALA A 13 27.13 3.46 15.10
CA ALA A 13 25.75 3.22 15.50
C ALA A 13 25.09 2.08 14.70
N ILE A 14 25.40 1.95 13.41
CA ILE A 14 24.91 0.87 12.54
C ILE A 14 25.55 -0.48 12.90
N ASN A 15 26.84 -0.50 13.24
CA ASN A 15 27.57 -1.73 13.56
C ASN A 15 27.30 -2.30 14.95
N LYS A 16 26.59 -1.58 15.82
CA LYS A 16 26.08 -2.14 17.07
C LYS A 16 24.65 -2.60 16.81
N ASP A 17 24.48 -3.91 16.63
CA ASP A 17 23.20 -4.66 16.49
C ASP A 17 22.20 -4.47 17.66
N ASP A 18 22.28 -3.37 18.41
CA ASP A 18 21.46 -3.04 19.58
C ASP A 18 20.43 -1.93 19.33
N ILE A 19 20.35 -1.40 18.10
CA ILE A 19 19.31 -0.42 17.76
C ILE A 19 18.00 -1.15 17.50
N LYS A 20 17.31 -1.49 18.59
CA LYS A 20 15.88 -1.78 18.57
C LYS A 20 15.20 -0.66 17.78
N THR A 21 14.46 -1.07 16.75
CA THR A 21 13.75 -0.37 15.66
C THR A 21 13.15 1.02 15.92
N VAL A 22 13.07 1.46 17.18
CA VAL A 22 12.58 2.77 17.61
C VAL A 22 13.63 3.89 17.52
N ASN A 23 14.93 3.60 17.53
CA ASN A 23 15.94 4.67 17.65
C ASN A 23 16.55 5.16 16.32
N PHE A 24 16.44 4.39 15.22
CA PHE A 24 17.10 4.76 13.96
C PHE A 24 16.46 5.98 13.27
N VAL A 25 15.13 6.07 13.29
CA VAL A 25 14.40 7.21 12.71
C VAL A 25 14.66 8.49 13.53
N GLU A 26 14.65 8.41 14.86
CA GLU A 26 14.98 9.57 15.70
C GLU A 26 16.44 10.01 15.53
N LEU A 27 17.37 9.05 15.45
CA LEU A 27 18.80 9.30 15.21
C LEU A 27 19.03 9.98 13.86
N LEU A 28 18.39 9.50 12.79
CA LEU A 28 18.46 10.13 11.46
C LEU A 28 17.90 11.56 11.48
N VAL A 29 16.75 11.75 12.12
CA VAL A 29 16.08 13.05 12.20
C VAL A 29 16.93 14.07 12.99
N PHE A 30 17.62 13.61 14.04
CA PHE A 30 18.60 14.39 14.81
C PHE A 30 19.89 14.68 14.02
N ALA A 31 20.47 13.68 13.35
CA ALA A 31 21.69 13.82 12.56
C ALA A 31 21.51 14.79 11.37
N LEU A 32 20.31 14.80 10.76
CA LEU A 32 19.93 15.72 9.70
C LEU A 32 19.58 17.14 10.21
N GLY A 33 19.69 17.39 11.52
CA GLY A 33 19.43 18.70 12.13
C GLY A 33 17.97 19.14 12.11
N THR A 34 17.03 18.20 11.95
CA THR A 34 15.60 18.50 11.91
C THR A 34 14.95 18.28 13.27
N LYS A 35 13.82 18.95 13.55
CA LYS A 35 13.13 18.83 14.85
C LYS A 35 12.46 17.45 14.99
N PRO A 36 12.88 16.59 15.94
CA PRO A 36 12.44 15.19 16.06
C PRO A 36 10.94 14.97 15.97
N LYS A 37 10.19 15.64 16.85
CA LYS A 37 8.73 15.47 16.94
C LYS A 37 8.00 15.91 15.68
N SER A 38 8.33 17.08 15.14
CA SER A 38 7.64 17.57 13.93
C SER A 38 8.00 16.78 12.68
N THR A 39 9.24 16.29 12.57
CA THR A 39 9.65 15.45 11.45
C THR A 39 8.99 14.07 11.54
N LEU A 40 8.94 13.48 12.75
CA LEU A 40 8.22 12.21 12.97
C LEU A 40 6.74 12.35 12.63
N GLU A 41 6.08 13.42 13.06
CA GLU A 41 4.67 13.69 12.72
C GLU A 41 4.48 13.90 11.20
N ARG A 42 5.44 14.55 10.52
CA ARG A 42 5.42 14.69 9.06
C ARG A 42 5.64 13.36 8.34
N ILE A 43 6.55 12.52 8.83
CA ILE A 43 6.82 11.18 8.28
C ILE A 43 5.61 10.29 8.52
N LYS A 44 5.03 10.28 9.72
CA LYS A 44 3.77 9.59 10.01
C LYS A 44 2.66 10.08 9.10
N LYS A 45 2.52 11.39 8.91
CA LYS A 45 1.51 11.95 8.00
C LYS A 45 1.78 11.60 6.53
N ALA A 46 3.04 11.47 6.13
CA ALA A 46 3.46 11.08 4.79
C ALA A 46 3.37 9.55 4.56
N SER A 47 3.55 8.73 5.60
CA SER A 47 3.28 7.29 5.55
C SER A 47 1.80 6.97 5.67
N PHE A 48 1.02 7.86 6.31
CA PHE A 48 -0.45 7.90 6.27
C PHE A 48 -1.01 8.62 5.04
N GLN A 49 -0.17 9.19 4.16
CA GLN A 49 -0.56 9.32 2.76
C GLN A 49 -0.50 7.90 2.23
N SER A 50 -1.61 7.19 2.48
CA SER A 50 -1.87 5.81 2.11
C SER A 50 -1.35 5.58 0.71
N GLU A 51 -0.64 4.47 0.53
CA GLU A 51 -0.31 3.97 -0.79
C GLU A 51 -1.54 4.10 -1.70
N SER A 52 -1.37 4.39 -2.99
CA SER A 52 -2.51 4.49 -3.91
C SER A 52 -3.25 3.15 -4.05
N VAL A 53 -2.66 2.06 -3.55
CA VAL A 53 -3.13 0.68 -3.62
C VAL A 53 -2.93 0.01 -2.27
N CYS A 54 -3.88 -0.82 -1.84
CA CYS A 54 -3.79 -1.55 -0.56
C CYS A 54 -2.74 -2.66 -0.58
N SER A 55 -2.81 -3.57 -1.55
CA SER A 55 -1.89 -4.71 -1.73
C SER A 55 -1.66 -5.60 -0.49
N ARG A 56 -2.51 -5.54 0.55
CA ARG A 56 -2.43 -6.46 1.70
C ARG A 56 -2.42 -7.89 1.18
N VAL A 57 -1.36 -8.62 1.52
CA VAL A 57 -1.19 -10.04 1.21
C VAL A 57 -2.07 -10.87 2.14
N TRP A 58 -2.73 -11.88 1.59
CA TRP A 58 -3.54 -12.83 2.35
C TRP A 58 -2.76 -14.11 2.63
N ALA A 59 -3.00 -14.68 3.81
CA ALA A 59 -2.66 -16.06 4.13
C ALA A 59 -3.81 -17.01 3.75
N ASP A 60 -3.53 -18.31 3.75
CA ASP A 60 -4.56 -19.34 3.59
C ASP A 60 -5.58 -19.26 4.75
N GLY A 61 -6.87 -19.22 4.41
CA GLY A 61 -7.96 -19.03 5.35
C GLY A 61 -8.31 -17.58 5.71
N ASP A 62 -7.57 -16.59 5.21
CA ASP A 62 -7.95 -15.18 5.37
C ASP A 62 -9.26 -14.88 4.64
N ARG A 63 -9.97 -13.82 5.06
CA ARG A 63 -11.25 -13.42 4.47
C ARG A 63 -11.12 -12.25 3.50
N ALA A 64 -11.86 -12.33 2.39
CA ALA A 64 -11.94 -11.26 1.40
C ALA A 64 -13.36 -11.14 0.82
N TYR A 65 -13.69 -9.95 0.31
CA TYR A 65 -14.96 -9.67 -0.34
C TYR A 65 -14.78 -9.67 -1.86
N LYS A 66 -15.61 -10.48 -2.54
CA LYS A 66 -15.78 -10.42 -3.99
C LYS A 66 -17.08 -9.70 -4.31
N CYS A 67 -17.04 -8.77 -5.24
CA CYS A 67 -18.21 -8.03 -5.71
C CYS A 67 -18.29 -8.17 -7.23
N THR A 68 -19.19 -8.99 -7.73
CA THR A 68 -19.29 -9.29 -9.18
C THR A 68 -19.67 -8.06 -10.00
N THR A 69 -20.30 -7.07 -9.37
CA THR A 69 -20.61 -5.76 -9.97
C THR A 69 -19.39 -4.84 -10.11
N CYS A 70 -18.40 -4.94 -9.20
CA CYS A 70 -17.27 -3.99 -9.14
C CYS A 70 -15.95 -4.57 -9.65
N GLN A 71 -15.80 -5.90 -9.62
CA GLN A 71 -14.61 -6.57 -10.11
C GLN A 71 -14.50 -6.37 -11.63
N ILE A 72 -13.28 -6.09 -12.10
CA ILE A 72 -12.97 -6.05 -13.54
C ILE A 72 -12.54 -7.44 -14.00
N ASP A 73 -11.73 -8.11 -13.18
CA ASP A 73 -11.35 -9.50 -13.37
C ASP A 73 -11.98 -10.41 -12.30
N SER A 74 -12.31 -11.64 -12.69
CA SER A 74 -12.99 -12.59 -11.81
C SER A 74 -12.15 -13.05 -10.61
N THR A 75 -10.84 -12.80 -10.60
CA THR A 75 -9.95 -13.13 -9.48
C THR A 75 -9.81 -12.00 -8.46
N SER A 76 -10.34 -10.81 -8.76
CA SER A 76 -10.14 -9.63 -7.92
C SER A 76 -11.00 -9.66 -6.64
N ALA A 77 -10.42 -9.20 -5.53
CA ALA A 77 -11.13 -9.13 -4.25
C ALA A 77 -10.57 -8.04 -3.32
N LEU A 78 -11.38 -7.62 -2.34
CA LEU A 78 -10.99 -6.64 -1.32
C LEU A 78 -10.79 -7.30 0.04
N CYS A 79 -9.82 -6.81 0.83
CA CYS A 79 -9.74 -7.19 2.24
C CYS A 79 -10.89 -6.57 3.03
N GLU A 80 -11.14 -7.09 4.23
CA GLU A 80 -12.17 -6.59 5.14
C GLU A 80 -12.03 -5.09 5.44
N ASP A 81 -10.79 -4.61 5.66
CA ASP A 81 -10.52 -3.19 5.94
C ASP A 81 -10.83 -2.25 4.77
N CYS A 82 -10.89 -2.77 3.53
CA CYS A 82 -11.15 -1.97 2.33
C CYS A 82 -12.60 -2.09 1.82
N PHE A 83 -13.38 -3.05 2.30
CA PHE A 83 -14.75 -3.23 1.85
C PHE A 83 -15.70 -2.31 2.61
N GLU A 84 -16.12 -1.20 1.99
CA GLU A 84 -17.09 -0.27 2.57
C GLU A 84 -18.51 -0.58 2.04
N ILE A 85 -19.39 -1.10 2.90
CA ILE A 85 -20.75 -1.54 2.51
C ILE A 85 -21.53 -0.46 1.74
N ASP A 86 -21.38 0.82 2.13
CA ASP A 86 -22.06 1.94 1.47
C ASP A 86 -21.65 2.11 0.00
N LEU A 87 -20.40 1.78 -0.37
CA LEU A 87 -19.90 1.81 -1.75
C LEU A 87 -20.32 0.60 -2.59
N HIS A 88 -20.88 -0.42 -1.93
CA HIS A 88 -21.35 -1.67 -2.52
C HIS A 88 -22.86 -1.87 -2.32
N LYS A 89 -23.59 -0.79 -1.99
CA LYS A 89 -25.02 -0.84 -1.77
C LYS A 89 -25.74 -1.25 -3.05
N ASN A 90 -26.56 -2.29 -2.96
CA ASN A 90 -27.28 -2.89 -4.10
C ASN A 90 -26.36 -3.56 -5.15
N HIS A 91 -25.14 -3.93 -4.79
CA HIS A 91 -24.29 -4.77 -5.63
C HIS A 91 -24.36 -6.23 -5.18
N ASP A 92 -24.03 -7.14 -6.08
CA ASP A 92 -23.89 -8.55 -5.77
C ASP A 92 -22.47 -8.81 -5.25
N TYR A 93 -22.36 -9.12 -3.96
CA TYR A 93 -21.08 -9.44 -3.33
C TYR A 93 -21.18 -10.62 -2.37
N THR A 94 -20.05 -11.29 -2.17
CA THR A 94 -19.90 -12.43 -1.27
C THR A 94 -18.62 -12.30 -0.45
N LEU A 95 -18.66 -12.81 0.77
CA LEU A 95 -17.48 -13.03 1.60
C LEU A 95 -16.91 -14.41 1.28
N ILE A 96 -15.62 -14.49 0.99
CA ILE A 96 -14.90 -15.72 0.66
C ILE A 96 -13.74 -15.93 1.62
N GLU A 97 -13.32 -17.19 1.78
CA GLU A 97 -12.01 -17.53 2.31
C GLU A 97 -11.01 -17.60 1.15
N THR A 98 -9.83 -17.02 1.35
CA THR A 98 -8.76 -16.96 0.34
C THR A 98 -7.76 -18.08 0.56
N GLY A 99 -7.18 -18.60 -0.52
CA GLY A 99 -5.99 -19.46 -0.47
C GLY A 99 -4.68 -18.67 -0.59
N GLY A 100 -4.72 -17.36 -0.31
CA GLY A 100 -3.67 -16.39 -0.63
C GLY A 100 -4.07 -15.40 -1.71
N GLY A 101 -3.18 -14.45 -2.01
CA GLY A 101 -3.39 -13.35 -2.96
C GLY A 101 -3.17 -11.99 -2.32
N THR A 102 -3.71 -10.93 -2.93
CA THR A 102 -3.58 -9.56 -2.39
C THR A 102 -4.84 -8.74 -2.61
N CYS A 103 -5.13 -7.81 -1.70
CA CYS A 103 -6.20 -6.84 -1.89
C CYS A 103 -5.99 -5.96 -3.12
N ASP A 104 -7.07 -5.76 -3.89
CA ASP A 104 -7.07 -4.98 -5.13
C ASP A 104 -7.63 -3.55 -4.98
N CYS A 105 -7.92 -3.11 -3.75
CA CYS A 105 -8.38 -1.74 -3.51
C CYS A 105 -7.32 -0.74 -4.01
N GLY A 106 -7.71 0.19 -4.87
CA GLY A 106 -6.78 1.14 -5.49
C GLY A 106 -6.23 0.70 -6.87
N LYS A 107 -6.38 -0.58 -7.25
CA LYS A 107 -5.93 -1.09 -8.56
C LYS A 107 -7.03 -0.92 -9.61
N ALA A 108 -6.98 0.17 -10.37
CA ALA A 108 -8.01 0.52 -11.33
C ALA A 108 -8.15 -0.42 -12.55
N CYS A 109 -7.19 -1.33 -12.77
CA CYS A 109 -7.30 -2.40 -13.77
C CYS A 109 -8.02 -3.65 -13.22
N SER A 110 -8.21 -3.74 -11.89
CA SER A 110 -8.79 -4.91 -11.21
C SER A 110 -10.13 -4.59 -10.55
N TRP A 111 -10.34 -3.34 -10.16
CA TRP A 111 -11.51 -2.94 -9.39
C TRP A 111 -12.04 -1.57 -9.81
N ASN A 112 -13.37 -1.41 -9.73
CA ASN A 112 -14.04 -0.15 -10.07
C ASN A 112 -13.57 1.00 -9.17
N VAL A 113 -13.07 2.08 -9.78
CA VAL A 113 -12.54 3.26 -9.09
C VAL A 113 -13.57 3.98 -8.21
N ASN A 114 -14.86 3.85 -8.52
CA ASN A 114 -15.95 4.43 -7.72
C ASN A 114 -16.23 3.64 -6.43
N SER A 115 -15.68 2.43 -6.31
CA SER A 115 -15.83 1.55 -5.16
C SER A 115 -14.49 1.33 -4.44
N PHE A 116 -13.58 2.30 -4.50
CA PHE A 116 -12.38 2.31 -3.67
C PHE A 116 -12.68 2.89 -2.31
N CYS A 117 -12.11 2.28 -1.26
CA CYS A 117 -12.24 2.82 0.08
C CYS A 117 -11.61 4.22 0.19
N ARG A 118 -12.03 4.98 1.20
CA ARG A 118 -11.58 6.37 1.42
C ARG A 118 -10.06 6.53 1.51
N HIS A 119 -9.35 5.46 1.87
CA HIS A 119 -7.89 5.45 1.98
C HIS A 119 -7.20 5.29 0.61
N HIS A 120 -7.79 4.54 -0.33
CA HIS A 120 -7.15 4.22 -1.61
C HIS A 120 -7.82 4.93 -2.82
N ALA A 121 -8.80 5.80 -2.59
CA ALA A 121 -9.48 6.56 -3.65
C ALA A 121 -8.68 7.77 -4.17
N ARG A 122 -7.70 8.29 -3.40
CA ARG A 122 -7.18 9.66 -3.57
C ARG A 122 -6.36 9.95 -4.83
N ASN A 123 -6.05 8.96 -5.67
CA ASN A 123 -5.36 9.14 -6.96
C ASN A 123 -5.77 8.08 -7.99
N ALA A 124 -6.99 7.55 -7.86
CA ALA A 124 -7.49 6.51 -8.75
C ALA A 124 -7.71 7.09 -10.15
N LYS A 125 -7.00 6.55 -11.14
CA LYS A 125 -7.30 6.78 -12.56
C LYS A 125 -7.64 5.46 -13.20
N GLN A 126 -8.73 5.42 -13.97
CA GLN A 126 -9.15 4.21 -14.66
C GLN A 126 -8.03 3.73 -15.58
N CYS A 127 -7.79 2.42 -15.57
CA CYS A 127 -6.75 1.81 -16.39
C CYS A 127 -7.06 2.05 -17.88
N ASP A 128 -6.05 2.41 -18.67
CA ASP A 128 -6.21 2.46 -20.13
C ASP A 128 -6.42 1.02 -20.64
N PRO A 129 -7.52 0.73 -21.36
CA PRO A 129 -7.74 -0.59 -21.95
C PRO A 129 -6.55 -1.09 -22.80
N LEU A 130 -5.80 -0.18 -23.43
CA LEU A 130 -4.63 -0.51 -24.24
C LEU A 130 -3.37 -0.85 -23.42
N SER A 131 -3.26 -0.40 -22.17
CA SER A 131 -2.05 -0.66 -21.36
C SER A 131 -1.96 -2.11 -20.86
N SER A 132 -3.05 -2.86 -20.93
CA SER A 132 -3.14 -4.26 -20.46
C SER A 132 -2.92 -5.29 -21.59
N LEU A 133 -2.91 -4.85 -22.85
CA LEU A 133 -2.61 -5.73 -23.98
C LEU A 133 -1.10 -5.98 -24.05
N LYS A 134 -0.67 -7.21 -23.70
CA LYS A 134 0.66 -7.66 -24.12
C LYS A 134 0.71 -7.61 -25.65
N PRO A 135 1.77 -7.05 -26.28
CA PRO A 135 1.88 -7.08 -27.73
C PRO A 135 1.80 -8.55 -28.18
N ALA A 136 0.82 -8.84 -29.03
CA ALA A 136 0.66 -10.16 -29.61
C ALA A 136 2.01 -10.54 -30.24
N SER A 137 2.58 -11.67 -29.81
CA SER A 137 3.70 -12.27 -30.53
C SER A 137 3.20 -12.63 -31.93
N LEU A 138 3.39 -11.72 -32.87
CA LEU A 138 3.35 -11.98 -34.31
C LEU A 138 4.41 -13.04 -34.57
N LYS A 139 3.97 -14.29 -34.70
CA LYS A 139 4.81 -15.36 -35.24
C LYS A 139 4.89 -15.12 -36.74
N ASN A 140 6.07 -14.69 -37.21
CA ASN A 140 6.47 -14.80 -38.61
C ASN A 140 6.77 -16.25 -38.95
#